data_AF-A0AA86N3L4-F1
#
_entry.id   AF-A0AA86N3L4-F1
#
_cell.length_a   1.000
_cell.length_b   1.000
_cell.length_c   1.000
_cell.angle_alpha   90.00
_cell.angle_beta   90.00
_cell.angle_gamma   90.00
#
_symmetry.space_group_name_H-M   'P 1'
#
loop_
_entity.id
_entity.type
_entity.pdbx_description
1 polymer ?
#
loop_
_entity_poly.entity_id
_entity_poly.type
_entity_poly.pdbx_seq_one_letter_code
_entity_poly.pdbx_strand_id
1 'polypeptide(L)'
;MSRLCVAALVLWLVGVGLLAWVFVRGMTASATDGRTEVLLAPAERDQILAEMRQLLQAVDGILDGVRARDPAEGARMIATAARTAGMDMAADVNPVLMAKLPLPFKQMGMSVHQDFDGLAERATQGASRDEILSDLSSITKRCTTCHGLYRLAASR
;
A
#
# COMPACT_ATOMS: atom_id res chain seq x y z
N MET A 1 -16.67 -1.54 -43.75
CA MET A 1 -15.56 -2.00 -42.90
C MET A 1 -15.07 -3.33 -43.43
N SER A 2 -13.80 -3.47 -43.82
CA SER A 2 -13.33 -4.74 -44.40
C SER A 2 -13.31 -5.83 -43.33
N ARG A 3 -13.47 -7.10 -43.72
CA ARG A 3 -13.38 -8.25 -42.80
C ARG A 3 -12.06 -8.27 -42.00
N LEU A 4 -10.98 -7.74 -42.61
CA LEU A 4 -9.67 -7.58 -41.98
C LEU A 4 -9.67 -6.50 -40.89
N CYS A 5 -10.33 -5.35 -41.11
CA CYS A 5 -10.47 -4.33 -40.07
C CYS A 5 -11.27 -4.83 -38.86
N VAL A 6 -12.34 -5.58 -39.10
CA VAL A 6 -13.13 -6.18 -38.01
C VAL A 6 -12.30 -7.22 -37.24
N ALA A 7 -11.56 -8.09 -37.94
CA ALA A 7 -10.70 -9.08 -37.30
C ALA A 7 -9.58 -8.42 -36.47
N ALA A 8 -8.94 -7.36 -36.98
CA ALA A 8 -7.91 -6.62 -36.25
C ALA A 8 -8.47 -5.94 -34.99
N LEU A 9 -9.66 -5.32 -35.08
CA LEU A 9 -10.33 -4.71 -33.92
C LEU A 9 -10.70 -5.76 -32.87
N VAL A 10 -11.27 -6.90 -33.28
CA VAL A 10 -11.59 -8.00 -32.35
C VAL A 10 -10.33 -8.52 -31.67
N LEU A 11 -9.25 -8.74 -32.43
CA LEU A 11 -7.98 -9.19 -31.85
C LEU A 11 -7.42 -8.19 -30.84
N TRP A 12 -7.50 -6.90 -31.13
CA TRP A 12 -7.04 -5.85 -30.23
C TRP A 12 -7.88 -5.80 -28.95
N LEU A 13 -9.20 -5.86 -29.05
CA LEU A 13 -10.10 -5.91 -27.88
C LEU A 13 -9.84 -7.14 -27.01
N VAL A 14 -9.63 -8.31 -27.61
CA VAL A 14 -9.27 -9.54 -26.88
C VAL A 14 -7.92 -9.38 -26.18
N GLY A 15 -6.91 -8.82 -26.88
CA GLY A 15 -5.59 -8.55 -26.30
C GLY A 15 -5.65 -7.61 -25.10
N VAL A 16 -6.36 -6.48 -25.24
CA VAL A 16 -6.58 -5.52 -24.14
C VAL A 16 -7.33 -6.17 -22.99
N GLY A 17 -8.36 -6.98 -23.27
CA GLY A 17 -9.11 -7.70 -22.25
C GLY A 17 -8.24 -8.68 -21.45
N LEU A 18 -7.36 -9.42 -22.12
CA LEU A 18 -6.42 -10.34 -21.47
C LEU A 18 -5.40 -9.59 -20.61
N LEU A 19 -4.82 -8.51 -21.12
CA LEU A 19 -3.87 -7.68 -20.37
C LEU A 19 -4.50 -7.06 -19.13
N ALA A 20 -5.72 -6.52 -19.26
CA ALA A 20 -6.46 -5.96 -18.13
C ALA A 20 -6.74 -7.03 -17.06
N TRP A 21 -7.13 -8.23 -17.48
CA TRP A 21 -7.37 -9.35 -16.56
C TRP A 21 -6.11 -9.76 -15.79
N VAL A 22 -4.96 -9.88 -16.47
CA VAL A 22 -3.67 -10.17 -15.83
C VAL A 22 -3.29 -9.07 -14.85
N PHE A 23 -3.44 -7.80 -15.24
CA PHE A 23 -3.11 -6.66 -14.37
C PHE A 23 -3.96 -6.57 -13.10
N VAL A 24 -5.24 -6.95 -13.19
CA VAL A 24 -6.16 -6.97 -12.04
C VAL A 24 -5.82 -8.11 -11.09
N ARG A 25 -5.53 -9.30 -11.61
CA ARG A 25 -5.23 -10.49 -10.80
C ARG A 25 -3.80 -10.53 -10.25
N GLY A 26 -2.86 -9.87 -10.92
CA GLY A 26 -1.44 -9.95 -10.57
C GLY A 26 -0.88 -11.37 -10.68
N MET A 27 0.35 -11.54 -10.20
CA MET A 27 1.03 -12.83 -10.08
C MET A 27 0.73 -13.44 -8.72
N THR A 28 -0.32 -14.26 -8.65
CA THR A 28 -0.80 -14.80 -7.37
C THR A 28 -1.03 -16.32 -7.40
N ALA A 29 -0.93 -16.94 -6.22
CA ALA A 29 -1.28 -18.34 -5.96
C ALA A 29 -2.10 -18.47 -4.67
N SER A 30 -2.71 -19.63 -4.44
CA SER A 30 -3.39 -19.92 -3.17
C SER A 30 -2.39 -20.48 -2.16
N ALA A 31 -2.38 -19.91 -0.95
CA ALA A 31 -1.55 -20.39 0.15
C ALA A 31 -2.20 -21.55 0.92
N THR A 32 -1.38 -22.29 1.66
CA THR A 32 -1.85 -23.38 2.53
C THR A 32 -2.64 -22.90 3.76
N ASP A 33 -2.53 -21.62 4.11
CA ASP A 33 -3.23 -20.99 5.24
C ASP A 33 -4.46 -20.17 4.80
N GLY A 34 -4.90 -20.33 3.54
CA GLY A 34 -6.08 -19.66 2.98
C GLY A 34 -5.84 -18.23 2.47
N ARG A 35 -4.62 -17.69 2.61
CA ARG A 35 -4.26 -16.38 2.07
C ARG A 35 -3.94 -16.44 0.58
N THR A 36 -3.97 -15.27 -0.07
CA THR A 36 -3.44 -15.09 -1.41
C THR A 36 -1.93 -14.88 -1.34
N GLU A 37 -1.17 -15.75 -1.99
CA GLU A 37 0.28 -15.65 -2.09
C GLU A 37 0.64 -14.76 -3.29
N VAL A 38 1.32 -13.65 -3.03
CA VAL A 38 1.85 -12.75 -4.07
C VAL A 38 3.24 -13.23 -4.44
N LEU A 39 3.39 -13.63 -5.70
CA LEU A 39 4.62 -14.24 -6.23
C LEU A 39 5.58 -13.15 -6.71
N LEU A 40 6.71 -13.03 -6.03
CA LEU A 40 7.71 -11.99 -6.25
C LEU A 40 9.10 -12.59 -6.43
N ALA A 41 9.97 -11.88 -7.13
CA ALA A 41 11.40 -12.13 -7.04
C ALA A 41 11.92 -11.78 -5.63
N PRO A 42 13.03 -12.37 -5.16
CA PRO A 42 13.58 -12.06 -3.84
C PRO A 42 13.77 -10.55 -3.57
N ALA A 43 14.36 -9.82 -4.52
CA ALA A 43 14.58 -8.37 -4.39
C ALA A 43 13.26 -7.56 -4.32
N GLU A 44 12.25 -7.97 -5.09
CA GLU A 44 10.92 -7.34 -5.09
C GLU A 44 10.21 -7.53 -3.75
N ARG A 45 10.28 -8.74 -3.19
CA ARG A 45 9.75 -9.04 -1.86
C ARG A 45 10.46 -8.20 -0.80
N ASP A 46 11.79 -8.16 -0.86
CA ASP A 46 12.60 -7.47 0.14
C ASP A 46 12.37 -5.94 0.10
N GLN A 47 12.08 -5.38 -1.07
CA GLN A 47 11.63 -3.99 -1.23
C GLN A 47 10.31 -3.74 -0.48
N ILE A 48 9.26 -4.54 -0.72
CA ILE A 48 7.98 -4.38 -0.02
C ILE A 48 8.15 -4.55 1.50
N LEU A 49 8.96 -5.52 1.93
CA LEU A 49 9.24 -5.72 3.36
C LEU A 49 10.04 -4.55 3.96
N ALA A 50 10.87 -3.86 3.18
CA ALA A 50 11.53 -2.64 3.62
C ALA A 50 10.52 -1.49 3.84
N GLU A 51 9.62 -1.29 2.89
CA GLU A 51 8.52 -0.32 3.04
C GLU A 51 7.65 -0.64 4.26
N MET A 52 7.27 -1.92 4.47
CA MET A 52 6.52 -2.34 5.66
C MET A 52 7.24 -2.06 6.98
N ARG A 53 8.58 -2.17 7.02
CA ARG A 53 9.37 -1.77 8.20
C ARG A 53 9.32 -0.26 8.43
N GLN A 54 9.37 0.54 7.37
CA GLN A 54 9.26 1.99 7.45
C GLN A 54 7.86 2.44 7.90
N LEU A 55 6.79 1.80 7.40
CA LEU A 55 5.42 2.01 7.90
C LEU A 55 5.34 1.76 9.41
N LEU A 56 5.97 0.68 9.90
CA LEU A 56 5.98 0.35 11.33
C LEU A 56 6.78 1.38 12.16
N GLN A 57 7.90 1.89 11.63
CA GLN A 57 8.65 2.99 12.25
C GLN A 57 7.83 4.28 12.33
N ALA A 58 7.03 4.59 11.31
CA ALA A 58 6.13 5.73 11.36
C ALA A 58 5.05 5.57 12.45
N VAL A 59 4.48 4.37 12.61
CA VAL A 59 3.54 4.05 13.71
C VAL A 59 4.18 4.32 15.08
N ASP A 60 5.42 3.85 15.28
CA ASP A 60 6.17 4.07 16.51
C ASP A 60 6.39 5.56 16.79
N GLY A 61 6.87 6.32 15.80
CA GLY A 61 7.08 7.77 15.93
C GLY A 61 5.79 8.56 16.20
N ILE A 62 4.64 8.13 15.64
CA ILE A 62 3.33 8.72 15.95
C ILE A 62 2.97 8.47 17.42
N LEU A 63 3.17 7.24 17.93
CA LEU A 63 2.89 6.91 19.32
C LEU A 63 3.76 7.72 20.29
N ASP A 64 5.02 7.98 19.94
CA ASP A 64 5.90 8.85 20.72
C ASP A 64 5.41 10.30 20.74
N GLY A 65 4.99 10.83 19.59
CA GLY A 65 4.40 12.17 19.54
C GLY A 65 3.07 12.29 20.30
N VAL A 66 2.24 11.24 20.32
CA VAL A 66 1.02 11.19 21.16
C VAL A 66 1.36 11.29 22.65
N ARG A 67 2.48 10.69 23.08
CA ARG A 67 2.94 10.71 24.48
C ARG A 67 3.64 12.02 24.88
N ALA A 68 3.99 12.87 23.93
CA ALA A 68 4.68 14.14 24.19
C ALA A 68 3.86 15.02 25.13
N ARG A 69 4.54 15.68 26.08
CA ARG A 69 3.89 16.55 27.08
C ARG A 69 3.40 17.86 26.47
N ASP A 70 4.21 18.45 25.59
CA ASP A 70 3.85 19.63 24.84
C ASP A 70 3.03 19.23 23.60
N PRO A 71 1.77 19.70 23.47
CA PRO A 71 0.93 19.39 22.31
C PRO A 71 1.51 19.86 20.97
N ALA A 72 2.22 20.99 20.94
CA ALA A 72 2.81 21.53 19.70
C ALA A 72 4.03 20.72 19.27
N GLU A 73 4.84 20.27 20.23
CA GLU A 73 5.93 19.32 19.99
C GLU A 73 5.38 17.97 19.50
N GLY A 74 4.39 17.43 20.19
CA GLY A 74 3.74 16.17 19.82
C GLY A 74 3.16 16.19 18.42
N ALA A 75 2.43 17.26 18.06
CA ALA A 75 1.89 17.46 16.72
C ALA A 75 2.98 17.47 15.64
N ARG A 76 4.11 18.13 15.90
CA ARG A 76 5.28 18.11 14.99
C ARG A 76 5.87 16.71 14.84
N MET A 77 6.08 16.00 15.95
CA MET A 77 6.62 14.62 15.93
C MET A 77 5.71 13.68 15.13
N ILE A 78 4.40 13.74 15.38
CA ILE A 78 3.39 12.97 14.66
C ILE A 78 3.45 13.29 13.16
N ALA A 79 3.41 14.57 12.79
CA ALA A 79 3.43 14.97 11.39
C ALA A 79 4.72 14.55 10.67
N THR A 80 5.88 14.70 11.32
CA THR A 80 7.16 14.25 10.76
C THR A 80 7.17 12.74 10.56
N ALA A 81 6.78 11.95 11.57
CA ALA A 81 6.76 10.50 11.49
C ALA A 81 5.81 10.02 10.38
N ALA A 82 4.58 10.54 10.35
CA ALA A 82 3.56 10.15 9.39
C ALA A 82 3.96 10.47 7.94
N ARG A 83 4.57 11.64 7.67
CA ARG A 83 5.05 11.99 6.31
C ARG A 83 6.09 11.01 5.77
N THR A 84 6.90 10.37 6.63
CA THR A 84 7.86 9.35 6.16
C THR A 84 7.17 8.09 5.60
N ALA A 85 5.91 7.85 5.95
CA ALA A 85 5.08 6.75 5.47
C ALA A 85 4.02 7.21 4.45
N GLY A 86 4.03 8.48 4.07
CA GLY A 86 3.09 9.09 3.12
C GLY A 86 3.26 8.62 1.68
N MET A 87 2.54 9.27 0.77
CA MET A 87 2.55 8.95 -0.67
C MET A 87 3.92 9.09 -1.32
N ASP A 88 4.75 10.00 -0.84
CA ASP A 88 6.12 10.19 -1.33
C ASP A 88 6.97 8.92 -1.15
N MET A 89 6.70 8.12 -0.11
CA MET A 89 7.38 6.83 0.08
C MET A 89 7.08 5.83 -1.05
N ALA A 90 5.87 5.91 -1.63
CA ALA A 90 5.42 5.01 -2.69
C ALA A 90 5.76 5.51 -4.11
N ALA A 91 6.38 6.70 -4.25
CA ALA A 91 6.60 7.32 -5.55
C ALA A 91 7.60 6.54 -6.43
N ASP A 92 8.62 5.95 -5.81
CA ASP A 92 9.73 5.29 -6.51
C ASP A 92 9.57 3.75 -6.60
N VAL A 93 8.35 3.23 -6.38
CA VAL A 93 8.11 1.79 -6.51
C VAL A 93 8.31 1.36 -7.96
N ASN A 94 9.10 0.30 -8.14
CA ASN A 94 9.44 -0.23 -9.46
C ASN A 94 8.17 -0.54 -10.28
N PRO A 95 7.99 0.02 -11.50
CA PRO A 95 6.81 -0.25 -12.33
C PRO A 95 6.57 -1.73 -12.63
N VAL A 96 7.64 -2.52 -12.72
CA VAL A 96 7.58 -3.97 -12.93
C VAL A 96 7.00 -4.67 -11.70
N LEU A 97 7.35 -4.20 -10.49
CA LEU A 97 6.77 -4.69 -9.25
C LEU A 97 5.27 -4.39 -9.21
N MET A 98 4.87 -3.15 -9.51
CA MET A 98 3.46 -2.74 -9.55
C MET A 98 2.61 -3.55 -10.53
N ALA A 99 3.19 -4.00 -11.66
CA ALA A 99 2.49 -4.86 -12.61
C ALA A 99 2.19 -6.27 -12.04
N LYS A 100 3.02 -6.77 -11.11
CA LYS A 100 2.84 -8.10 -10.49
C LYS A 100 1.86 -8.10 -9.33
N LEU A 101 1.66 -6.95 -8.67
CA LEU A 101 0.76 -6.86 -7.53
C LEU A 101 -0.72 -6.92 -7.98
N PRO A 102 -1.58 -7.71 -7.30
CA PRO A 102 -3.01 -7.69 -7.57
C PRO A 102 -3.61 -6.31 -7.27
N LEU A 103 -4.64 -5.90 -8.03
CA LEU A 103 -5.23 -4.56 -7.88
C LEU A 103 -5.71 -4.24 -6.46
N PRO A 104 -6.41 -5.14 -5.73
CA PRO A 104 -6.83 -4.84 -4.37
C PRO A 104 -5.67 -4.65 -3.39
N PHE A 105 -4.54 -5.35 -3.61
CA PHE A 105 -3.32 -5.15 -2.81
C PHE A 105 -2.74 -3.76 -3.04
N LYS A 106 -2.62 -3.33 -4.31
CA LYS A 106 -2.19 -1.97 -4.66
C LYS A 106 -3.07 -0.92 -4.02
N GLN A 107 -4.38 -1.05 -4.16
CA GLN A 107 -5.35 -0.11 -3.58
C GLN A 107 -5.22 -0.03 -2.06
N MET A 108 -5.04 -1.17 -1.39
CA MET A 108 -4.85 -1.19 0.06
C MET A 108 -3.54 -0.50 0.47
N GLY A 109 -2.42 -0.81 -0.22
CA GLY A 109 -1.14 -0.14 0.00
C GLY A 109 -1.26 1.38 -0.17
N MET A 110 -1.76 1.85 -1.31
CA MET A 110 -1.95 3.29 -1.58
C MET A 110 -2.84 3.96 -0.52
N SER A 111 -3.90 3.28 -0.06
CA SER A 111 -4.77 3.85 0.97
C SER A 111 -4.07 4.00 2.32
N VAL A 112 -3.11 3.13 2.65
CA VAL A 112 -2.31 3.28 3.89
C VAL A 112 -1.45 4.54 3.79
N HIS A 113 -0.74 4.74 2.67
CA HIS A 113 0.07 5.93 2.45
C HIS A 113 -0.76 7.23 2.51
N GLN A 114 -1.95 7.23 1.90
CA GLN A 114 -2.87 8.38 1.96
C GLN A 114 -3.37 8.65 3.37
N ASP A 115 -3.67 7.60 4.15
CA ASP A 115 -4.08 7.75 5.54
C ASP A 115 -2.95 8.33 6.40
N PHE A 116 -1.68 7.99 6.14
CA PHE A 116 -0.53 8.61 6.79
C PHE A 116 -0.37 10.09 6.43
N ASP A 117 -0.52 10.47 5.16
CA ASP A 117 -0.51 11.88 4.76
C ASP A 117 -1.65 12.66 5.42
N GLY A 118 -2.85 12.07 5.46
CA GLY A 118 -4.02 12.65 6.13
C GLY A 118 -3.78 12.85 7.63
N LEU A 119 -3.21 11.85 8.30
CA LEU A 119 -2.85 11.94 9.72
C LEU A 119 -1.82 13.06 9.95
N ALA A 120 -0.80 13.17 9.09
CA ALA A 120 0.19 14.23 9.18
C ALA A 120 -0.44 15.62 9.06
N GLU A 121 -1.35 15.81 8.11
CA GLU A 121 -2.06 17.07 7.90
C GLU A 121 -2.93 17.41 9.12
N ARG A 122 -3.75 16.47 9.60
CA ARG A 122 -4.60 16.72 10.77
C ARG A 122 -3.81 17.00 12.05
N ALA A 123 -2.65 16.37 12.23
CA ALA A 123 -1.75 16.71 13.32
C ALA A 123 -1.30 18.18 13.26
N THR A 124 -0.93 18.67 12.07
CA THR A 124 -0.56 20.09 11.90
C THR A 124 -1.74 21.05 12.07
N GLN A 125 -2.97 20.59 11.83
CA GLN A 125 -4.20 21.36 12.04
C GLN A 125 -4.70 21.34 13.49
N GLY A 126 -3.97 20.70 14.41
CA GLY A 126 -4.29 20.70 15.84
C GLY A 126 -5.30 19.63 16.27
N ALA A 127 -5.38 18.51 15.54
CA ALA A 127 -6.17 17.37 15.97
C ALA A 127 -5.80 16.91 17.39
N SER A 128 -6.82 16.52 18.15
CA SER A 128 -6.67 15.98 19.50
C SER A 128 -5.97 14.61 19.49
N ARG A 129 -5.46 14.20 20.65
CA ARG A 129 -4.84 12.87 20.81
C ARG A 129 -5.80 11.74 20.43
N ASP A 130 -7.08 11.86 20.78
CA ASP A 130 -8.09 10.85 20.47
C ASP A 130 -8.35 10.75 18.97
N GLU A 131 -8.36 11.88 18.25
CA GLU A 131 -8.47 11.90 16.79
C GLU A 131 -7.25 11.26 16.12
N ILE A 132 -6.04 11.56 16.59
CA ILE A 132 -4.81 10.92 16.08
C ILE A 132 -4.81 9.41 16.35
N LEU A 133 -5.22 8.97 17.54
CA LEU A 133 -5.34 7.55 17.87
C LEU A 133 -6.41 6.85 17.02
N SER A 134 -7.51 7.54 16.69
CA SER A 134 -8.54 7.03 15.79
C SER A 134 -8.02 6.82 14.36
N ASP A 135 -7.18 7.73 13.83
CA ASP A 135 -6.53 7.50 12.55
C ASP A 135 -5.57 6.33 12.60
N LEU A 136 -4.73 6.29 13.63
CA LEU A 136 -3.75 5.23 13.80
C LEU A 136 -4.44 3.85 13.92
N SER A 137 -5.60 3.80 14.57
CA SER A 137 -6.45 2.60 14.61
C SER A 137 -6.92 2.20 13.20
N SER A 138 -7.34 3.17 12.39
CA SER A 138 -7.77 2.93 11.01
C SER A 138 -6.62 2.41 10.12
N ILE A 139 -5.43 3.02 10.25
CA ILE A 139 -4.21 2.59 9.56
C ILE A 139 -3.85 1.13 9.94
N THR A 140 -3.75 0.84 11.24
CA THR A 140 -3.38 -0.51 11.71
C THR A 140 -4.42 -1.58 11.37
N LYS A 141 -5.71 -1.21 11.24
CA LYS A 141 -6.76 -2.09 10.70
C LYS A 141 -6.49 -2.50 9.25
N ARG A 142 -5.93 -1.62 8.43
CA ARG A 142 -5.52 -1.99 7.05
C ARG A 142 -4.33 -2.93 7.06
N CYS A 143 -3.35 -2.72 7.95
CA CYS A 143 -2.20 -3.63 8.10
C CYS A 143 -2.67 -5.06 8.43
N THR A 144 -3.54 -5.19 9.44
CA THR A 144 -4.07 -6.50 9.86
C THR A 144 -4.96 -7.14 8.78
N THR A 145 -5.76 -6.34 8.07
CA THR A 145 -6.55 -6.83 6.93
C THR A 145 -5.65 -7.33 5.81
N CYS A 146 -4.62 -6.57 5.42
CA CYS A 146 -3.66 -6.96 4.38
C CYS A 146 -2.95 -8.26 4.77
N HIS A 147 -2.42 -8.34 5.99
CA HIS A 147 -1.69 -9.53 6.47
C HIS A 147 -2.58 -10.76 6.63
N GLY A 148 -3.88 -10.57 6.86
CA GLY A 148 -4.90 -11.63 6.90
C GLY A 148 -5.35 -12.10 5.53
N LEU A 149 -5.20 -11.29 4.47
CA LEU A 149 -5.57 -11.63 3.10
C LEU A 149 -4.39 -12.10 2.27
N TYR A 150 -3.20 -11.57 2.53
CA TYR A 150 -2.03 -11.73 1.67
C TYR A 150 -0.82 -12.26 2.44
N ARG A 151 0.02 -12.96 1.70
CA ARG A 151 1.40 -13.28 2.07
C ARG A 151 2.31 -13.07 0.87
N LEU A 152 3.55 -12.71 1.13
CA LEU A 152 4.55 -12.57 0.07
C LEU A 152 5.35 -13.86 -0.03
N ALA A 153 5.50 -14.39 -1.25
CA ALA A 153 6.44 -15.46 -1.53
C ALA A 153 7.55 -14.98 -2.44
N ALA A 154 8.77 -15.44 -2.16
CA ALA A 154 9.86 -15.36 -3.11
C ALA A 154 9.82 -16.61 -3.99
N SER A 155 9.72 -16.44 -5.31
CA SER A 155 10.05 -17.53 -6.23
C SER A 155 11.51 -17.91 -5.98
N ARG A 156 11.78 -19.20 -5.71
CA ARG A 156 13.14 -19.72 -5.58
C ARG A 156 13.95 -19.52 -6.85
#